data_AF-A0A350UZL3-F1
#
_entry.id   AF-A0A350UZL3-F1
#
_cell.length_a   1.000
_cell.length_b   1.000
_cell.length_c   1.000
_cell.angle_alpha   90.00
_cell.angle_beta   90.00
_cell.angle_gamma   90.00
#
_symmetry.space_group_name_H-M   'P 1'
#
loop_
_entity.id
_entity.type
_entity.pdbx_description
1 polymer ?
#
loop_
_entity_poly.entity_id
_entity_poly.type
_entity_poly.pdbx_seq_one_letter_code
_entity_poly.pdbx_strand_id
1 'polypeptide(L)' 'MFEFGFTEEQLMLREMVRDFAVNELKPIAQKIDENEKIPPEIIKKLGELGLLGASIPEQYGGGGFGEVGYCIMQEE' A
#
# COMPACT_ATOMS: atom_id res chain seq x y z
N MET A 1 6.74 19.39 23.47
CA MET A 1 7.52 19.05 22.26
C MET A 1 6.60 18.25 21.38
N PHE A 2 6.39 18.63 20.13
CA PHE A 2 5.54 17.84 19.23
C PHE A 2 6.30 16.57 18.83
N GLU A 3 5.62 15.43 18.93
CA GLU A 3 6.15 14.14 18.54
C GLU A 3 5.79 13.92 17.06
N PHE A 4 6.80 13.85 16.20
CA PHE A 4 6.66 13.74 14.73
C PHE A 4 6.92 12.31 14.23
N GLY A 5 6.93 11.32 15.14
CA GLY A 5 7.11 9.91 14.79
C GLY A 5 5.84 9.31 14.20
N PHE A 6 6.00 8.19 13.49
CA PHE A 6 4.86 7.37 13.11
C PHE A 6 4.25 6.68 14.34
N THR A 7 2.93 6.49 14.29
CA THR A 7 2.22 5.65 15.27
C THR A 7 2.61 4.17 15.08
N GLU A 8 2.34 3.33 16.08
CA GLU A 8 2.54 1.88 15.95
C GLU A 8 1.76 1.30 14.75
N GLU A 9 0.52 1.76 14.54
CA GLU A 9 -0.31 1.37 13.40
C GLU A 9 0.32 1.77 12.06
N GLN A 10 0.89 2.98 11.96
CA GLN A 10 1.59 3.45 10.77
C GLN A 10 2.88 2.67 10.50
N LEU A 11 3.61 2.28 11.56
CA LEU A 11 4.79 1.42 11.44
C LEU A 11 4.40 0.02 10.94
N MET A 12 3.32 -0.56 11.47
CA MET A 12 2.80 -1.84 11.00
C MET A 12 2.34 -1.77 9.54
N LEU A 13 1.65 -0.70 9.15
CA LEU A 13 1.27 -0.45 7.76
C LEU A 13 2.52 -0.40 6.87
N ARG A 14 3.54 0.35 7.28
CA ARG A 14 4.80 0.47 6.55
C ARG A 14 5.47 -0.88 6.30
N GLU A 15 5.58 -1.71 7.33
CA GLU A 15 6.18 -3.05 7.21
C GLU A 15 5.36 -3.94 6.26
N MET A 16 4.03 -3.91 6.38
CA MET A 16 3.15 -4.69 5.51
C MET A 16 3.26 -4.28 4.04
N VAL A 17 3.23 -2.97 3.73
CA VAL A 17 3.36 -2.49 2.34
C VAL A 17 4.74 -2.81 1.79
N ARG A 18 5.80 -2.62 2.59
CA ARG A 18 7.17 -2.99 2.19
C ARG A 18 7.29 -4.46 1.84
N ASP A 19 6.74 -5.34 2.65
CA ASP A 19 6.79 -6.79 2.40
C ASP A 19 6.02 -7.15 1.14
N PHE A 20 4.87 -6.52 0.88
CA PHE A 20 4.15 -6.69 -0.37
C PHE A 20 4.96 -6.19 -1.57
N ALA A 21 5.52 -4.97 -1.49
CA ALA A 21 6.32 -4.40 -2.57
C ALA A 21 7.54 -5.25 -2.90
N VAL A 22 8.27 -5.75 -1.89
CA VAL A 22 9.47 -6.56 -2.07
C VAL A 22 9.16 -7.97 -2.59
N ASN A 23 8.13 -8.63 -2.06
CA ASN A 23 7.89 -10.04 -2.36
C ASN A 23 6.95 -10.24 -3.55
N GLU A 24 6.04 -9.31 -3.83
CA GLU A 24 4.99 -9.47 -4.84
C GLU A 24 5.19 -8.54 -6.05
N LEU A 25 5.61 -7.27 -5.85
CA LEU A 25 5.78 -6.32 -6.95
C LEU A 25 7.17 -6.35 -7.57
N LYS A 26 8.23 -6.29 -6.76
CA LYS A 26 9.62 -6.22 -7.22
C LYS A 26 10.02 -7.34 -8.19
N PRO A 27 9.63 -8.62 -7.99
CA PRO A 27 10.00 -9.70 -8.92
C PRO A 27 9.40 -9.56 -10.32
N ILE A 28 8.27 -8.83 -10.45
CA ILE A 28 7.52 -8.69 -11.70
C ILE A 28 7.58 -7.26 -12.28
N ALA A 29 8.20 -6.31 -11.58
CA ALA A 29 8.21 -4.90 -11.97
C ALA A 29 8.74 -4.66 -13.39
N GLN A 30 9.87 -5.28 -13.75
CA GLN A 30 10.43 -5.17 -15.11
C GLN A 30 9.45 -5.70 -16.17
N LYS A 31 8.77 -6.81 -15.90
CA LYS A 31 7.80 -7.39 -16.83
C LYS A 31 6.56 -6.48 -16.97
N ILE A 32 6.14 -5.82 -15.90
CA ILE A 32 5.03 -4.85 -15.95
C ILE A 32 5.41 -3.68 -16.86
N ASP A 33 6.61 -3.14 -16.70
CA ASP A 33 7.14 -2.05 -17.52
C ASP A 33 7.20 -2.44 -19.00
N GLU A 34 7.86 -3.56 -19.33
CA GLU A 34 8.01 -4.04 -20.71
C GLU A 34 6.69 -4.32 -21.44
N ASN A 35 5.66 -4.75 -20.71
CA ASN A 35 4.37 -5.15 -21.29
C ASN A 35 3.26 -4.11 -21.09
N GLU A 36 3.56 -3.00 -20.41
CA GLU A 36 2.61 -1.94 -20.03
C GLU A 36 1.33 -2.49 -19.36
N LYS A 37 1.46 -3.58 -18.59
CA LYS A 37 0.31 -4.31 -18.05
C LYS A 37 0.54 -4.81 -16.65
N ILE A 38 -0.26 -4.29 -15.72
CA ILE A 38 -0.32 -4.78 -14.34
C ILE A 38 -1.20 -6.04 -14.31
N PRO A 39 -0.72 -7.15 -13.72
CA PRO A 39 -1.52 -8.36 -13.59
C PRO A 39 -2.77 -8.13 -12.72
N PRO A 40 -3.98 -8.59 -13.14
CA PRO A 40 -5.21 -8.38 -12.39
C PRO A 40 -5.18 -8.94 -10.96
N GLU A 41 -4.42 -10.01 -10.73
CA GLU A 41 -4.23 -10.62 -9.42
C GLU A 41 -3.51 -9.68 -8.44
N ILE A 42 -2.57 -8.84 -8.92
CA ILE A 42 -1.89 -7.84 -8.09
C ILE A 42 -2.87 -6.75 -7.69
N ILE A 43 -3.70 -6.28 -8.63
CA ILE A 43 -4.74 -5.28 -8.36
C ILE A 43 -5.73 -5.82 -7.32
N LYS A 44 -6.13 -7.09 -7.45
CA LYS A 44 -7.00 -7.76 -6.48
C LYS A 44 -6.36 -7.82 -5.09
N LYS A 45 -5.09 -8.24 -4.99
CA LYS A 45 -4.35 -8.27 -3.71
C LYS A 45 -4.25 -6.88 -3.07
N LEU A 46 -3.91 -5.85 -3.84
CA LEU A 46 -3.89 -4.46 -3.36
C LEU A 46 -5.25 -4.02 -2.80
N GLY A 47 -6.35 -4.43 -3.44
CA GLY A 47 -7.71 -4.16 -2.97
C GLY A 47 -8.04 -4.92 -1.67
N GLU A 48 -7.67 -6.19 -1.56
CA GLU A 48 -7.85 -7.01 -0.35
C GLU A 48 -7.04 -6.48 0.84
N LEU A 49 -5.89 -5.83 0.59
CA LEU A 49 -5.09 -5.13 1.61
C LEU A 49 -5.59 -3.72 1.94
N GLY A 50 -6.65 -3.24 1.28
CA GLY A 50 -7.20 -1.89 1.48
C GLY A 50 -6.35 -0.76 0.86
N LEU A 51 -5.31 -1.09 0.08
CA LEU A 51 -4.34 -0.11 -0.42
C LEU A 51 -4.88 0.72 -1.60
N LEU A 52 -5.79 0.18 -2.40
CA LEU A 52 -6.42 0.92 -3.52
C LEU A 52 -7.29 2.09 -3.06
N GLY A 53 -7.72 2.09 -1.79
CA GLY A 53 -8.51 3.15 -1.16
C GLY A 53 -7.93 3.53 0.20
N ALA A 54 -6.60 3.58 0.35
CA ALA A 54 -5.95 3.69 1.66
C ALA A 54 -6.45 4.85 2.53
N SER A 55 -6.64 6.04 1.96
CA SER A 55 -7.17 7.19 2.72
C SER A 55 -8.70 7.22 2.80
N ILE A 56 -9.40 6.38 2.04
CA ILE A 56 -10.86 6.35 2.00
C ILE A 56 -11.37 5.63 3.25
N PRO A 57 -12.36 6.19 3.97
CA PRO A 57 -12.94 5.54 5.14
C PRO A 57 -13.55 4.16 4.85
N GLU A 58 -13.44 3.24 5.81
CA GLU A 58 -13.96 1.87 5.69
C GLU A 58 -15.47 1.80 5.38
N GLN A 59 -16.27 2.76 5.86
CA GLN A 59 -17.72 2.83 5.57
C GLN A 59 -18.03 2.97 4.06
N TYR A 60 -17.06 3.38 3.25
CA TYR A 60 -17.15 3.47 1.79
C TYR A 60 -16.40 2.34 1.07
N GLY A 61 -15.90 1.35 1.81
CA GLY A 61 -15.10 0.23 1.29
C GLY A 61 -13.61 0.55 1.10
N GLY A 62 -13.09 1.61 1.73
CA GLY A 62 -11.67 1.96 1.72
C GLY A 62 -10.86 1.31 2.85
N GLY A 63 -9.56 1.59 2.89
CA GLY A 63 -8.62 1.04 3.87
C GLY A 63 -8.55 1.80 5.20
N GLY A 64 -9.06 3.04 5.26
CA GLY A 64 -9.16 3.79 6.52
C GLY A 64 -7.83 4.26 7.15
N PHE A 65 -6.70 4.16 6.45
CA PHE A 65 -5.36 4.48 6.95
C PHE A 65 -5.04 5.99 7.03
N GLY A 66 -5.95 6.83 6.57
CA GLY A 66 -5.80 8.29 6.52
C GLY A 66 -4.68 8.75 5.58
N GLU A 67 -4.39 10.06 5.62
CA GLU A 67 -3.44 10.68 4.67
C GLU A 67 -1.98 10.27 4.92
N VAL A 68 -1.57 10.13 6.18
CA VAL A 68 -0.21 9.66 6.50
C VAL A 68 -0.03 8.21 6.05
N GLY A 69 -1.03 7.35 6.26
CA GLY A 69 -1.00 5.97 5.78
C GLY A 69 -0.98 5.88 4.25
N TYR A 70 -1.70 6.76 3.56
CA TYR A 70 -1.61 6.89 2.11
C TYR A 70 -0.21 7.28 1.63
N CYS A 71 0.45 8.22 2.30
CA CYS A 71 1.84 8.59 2.00
C CYS A 71 2.81 7.43 2.24
N ILE A 72 2.68 6.72 3.36
CA ILE A 72 3.49 5.52 3.67
C ILE A 72 3.32 4.47 2.56
N MET A 73 2.08 4.21 2.14
CA MET A 73 1.78 3.24 1.10
C MET A 73 2.38 3.62 -0.26
N GLN A 74 2.51 4.90 -0.58
CA GLN A 74 3.16 5.35 -1.82
C GLN A 74 4.69 5.36 -1.73
N GLU A 75 5.28 5.50 -0.53
CA GLU A 75 6.74 5.52 -0.34
C GLU A 75 7.36 4.13 -0.53
N GLU A 76 6.68 3.10 -0.03
CA GLU A 76 7.14 1.71 -0.04
C GLU A 76 6.87 0.99 -1.37
#